data_AF-A0A847NSY5-F1
#
_entry.id   AF-A0A847NSY5-F1
#
_cell.length_a   1.000
_cell.length_b   1.000
_cell.length_c   1.000
_cell.angle_alpha   90.00
_cell.angle_beta   90.00
_cell.angle_gamma   90.00
#
_symmetry.space_group_name_H-M   'P 1'
#
loop_
_entity.id
_entity.type
_entity.pdbx_description
1 polymer ?
#
loop_
_entity_poly.entity_id
_entity_poly.type
_entity_poly.pdbx_seq_one_letter_code
_entity_poly.pdbx_strand_id
1 'polypeptide(L)'
;MLESYWVNKKYNRVKSIKLFFRNCFDFKTNYISYLLIILFLGLYFIYPFIVGKITVETPLYIAILMIPLMIFGGGMEEPGWRGLLESELEKKFPFPLAAIITSGFWSIWHFPLFFIEGSSQANVNFIAFSVLLIGMSFAQAVLYNYSKKVSLSILLHCAFNALQISLVFKETIITRIYVATIMIISSLLIHTLLKKKYL
;
A
#
# COMPACT_ATOMS: atom_id res chain seq x y z
N MET A 1 -3.26 0.56 13.56
CA MET A 1 -4.72 0.44 13.79
C MET A 1 -5.22 1.11 15.09
N LEU A 2 -4.70 0.73 16.26
CA LEU A 2 -5.23 1.19 17.57
C LEU A 2 -5.16 2.71 17.74
N GLU A 3 -4.04 3.33 17.37
CA GLU A 3 -3.91 4.80 17.39
C GLU A 3 -4.95 5.47 16.51
N SER A 4 -5.15 4.94 15.29
CA SER A 4 -6.20 5.43 14.39
C SER A 4 -7.59 5.36 15.02
N TYR A 5 -7.92 4.26 15.71
CA TYR A 5 -9.17 4.16 16.46
C TYR A 5 -9.29 5.25 17.53
N TRP A 6 -8.27 5.43 18.38
CA TRP A 6 -8.31 6.40 19.48
C TRP A 6 -8.42 7.83 18.99
N VAL A 7 -7.70 8.20 17.93
CA VAL A 7 -7.80 9.52 17.31
C VAL A 7 -9.19 9.72 16.72
N ASN A 8 -9.71 8.76 15.95
CA ASN A 8 -11.05 8.87 15.37
C ASN A 8 -12.15 8.95 16.46
N LYS A 9 -11.99 8.25 17.59
CA LYS A 9 -12.88 8.34 18.74
C LYS A 9 -12.79 9.71 19.42
N LYS A 10 -11.57 10.22 19.67
CA LYS A 10 -11.33 11.54 20.29
C LYS A 10 -11.97 12.67 19.50
N TYR A 11 -11.95 12.60 18.17
CA TYR A 11 -12.56 13.58 17.28
C TYR A 11 -14.01 13.24 16.87
N ASN A 12 -14.70 12.34 17.59
CA ASN A 12 -16.09 11.95 17.35
C ASN A 12 -16.42 11.45 15.92
N ARG A 13 -15.41 10.97 15.18
CA ARG A 13 -15.59 10.39 13.83
C ARG A 13 -16.18 8.99 13.88
N VAL A 14 -15.95 8.27 14.97
CA VAL A 14 -16.55 6.96 15.25
C VAL A 14 -17.09 6.91 16.68
N LYS A 15 -18.28 6.33 16.86
CA LYS A 15 -18.94 6.20 18.17
C LYS A 15 -18.53 4.94 18.95
N SER A 16 -18.05 3.91 18.25
CA SER A 16 -17.71 2.62 18.86
C SER A 16 -16.61 1.90 18.08
N ILE A 17 -15.94 0.95 18.73
CA ILE A 17 -14.93 0.12 18.06
C ILE A 17 -15.56 -0.74 16.97
N LYS A 18 -16.77 -1.28 17.20
CA LYS A 18 -17.54 -2.01 16.20
C LYS A 18 -17.77 -1.20 14.92
N LEU A 19 -18.12 0.08 15.06
CA LEU A 19 -18.29 0.97 13.91
C LEU A 19 -16.97 1.24 13.19
N PHE A 20 -15.87 1.42 13.92
CA PHE A 20 -14.54 1.61 13.34
C PHE A 20 -14.12 0.40 12.49
N PHE A 21 -14.24 -0.82 13.02
CA PHE A 21 -13.96 -2.05 12.27
C PHE A 21 -14.88 -2.20 11.06
N ARG A 22 -16.18 -1.91 11.21
CA ARG A 22 -17.12 -1.93 10.08
C ARG A 22 -16.68 -1.00 8.95
N ASN A 23 -16.20 0.19 9.27
CA ASN A 23 -15.71 1.14 8.27
C ASN A 23 -14.39 0.68 7.63
N CYS A 24 -13.50 0.04 8.40
CA CYS A 24 -12.24 -0.50 7.88
C CYS A 24 -12.46 -1.65 6.88
N PHE A 25 -13.53 -2.43 7.05
CA PHE A 25 -13.85 -3.59 6.22
C PHE A 25 -15.10 -3.39 5.35
N ASP A 26 -15.44 -2.14 5.01
CA ASP A 26 -16.52 -1.84 4.07
C ASP A 26 -15.99 -1.82 2.62
N PHE A 27 -16.20 -2.91 1.90
CA PHE A 27 -15.76 -3.08 0.50
C PHE A 27 -16.76 -2.50 -0.54
N LYS A 28 -17.87 -1.88 -0.11
CA LYS A 28 -18.87 -1.37 -1.06
C LYS A 28 -18.37 -0.13 -1.79
N THR A 29 -18.00 -0.29 -3.06
CA THR A 29 -17.45 0.76 -3.94
C THR A 29 -17.72 0.41 -5.41
N ASN A 30 -17.34 1.31 -6.33
CA ASN A 30 -17.47 1.09 -7.77
C ASN A 30 -16.40 0.11 -8.32
N TYR A 31 -16.66 -0.46 -9.50
CA TYR A 31 -15.76 -1.41 -10.15
C TYR A 31 -14.41 -0.79 -10.54
N ILE A 32 -14.35 0.51 -10.83
CA ILE A 32 -13.10 1.22 -11.18
C ILE A 32 -12.08 1.08 -10.04
N SER A 33 -12.53 1.12 -8.79
CA SER A 33 -11.62 0.98 -7.65
C SER A 33 -10.94 -0.38 -7.60
N TYR A 34 -11.65 -1.45 -8.00
CA TYR A 34 -11.08 -2.78 -8.11
C TYR A 34 -10.16 -2.92 -9.33
N LEU A 35 -10.49 -2.27 -10.45
CA LEU A 35 -9.59 -2.19 -11.61
C LEU A 35 -8.28 -1.50 -11.26
N LEU A 36 -8.31 -0.47 -10.41
CA LEU A 36 -7.10 0.19 -9.91
C LEU A 36 -6.22 -0.77 -9.09
N ILE A 37 -6.82 -1.67 -8.29
CA ILE A 37 -6.06 -2.70 -7.57
C ILE A 37 -5.32 -3.61 -8.56
N ILE A 38 -6.04 -4.15 -9.55
CA ILE A 38 -5.43 -5.02 -10.57
C ILE A 38 -4.34 -4.28 -11.34
N LEU A 39 -4.58 -3.02 -11.70
CA LEU A 39 -3.60 -2.16 -12.35
C LEU A 39 -2.33 -2.02 -11.50
N PHE A 40 -2.44 -1.64 -10.22
CA PHE A 40 -1.27 -1.44 -9.37
C PHE A 40 -0.51 -2.73 -9.07
N LEU A 41 -1.20 -3.87 -8.96
CA LEU A 41 -0.54 -5.18 -8.90
C LEU A 41 0.24 -5.45 -10.18
N GLY A 42 -0.36 -5.20 -11.35
CA GLY A 42 0.31 -5.32 -12.64
C GLY A 42 1.55 -4.42 -12.73
N LEU A 43 1.43 -3.13 -12.38
CA LEU A 43 2.52 -2.16 -12.42
C LEU A 43 3.67 -2.51 -11.48
N TYR A 44 3.38 -3.16 -10.35
CA TYR A 44 4.40 -3.60 -9.41
C TYR A 44 5.27 -4.74 -9.99
N PHE A 45 4.67 -5.68 -10.72
CA PHE A 45 5.37 -6.84 -11.27
C PHE A 45 5.83 -6.68 -12.72
N ILE A 46 5.31 -5.71 -13.49
CA ILE A 46 5.57 -5.63 -14.94
C ILE A 46 7.04 -5.41 -15.29
N TYR A 47 7.73 -4.49 -14.61
CA TYR A 47 9.14 -4.24 -14.90
C TYR A 47 10.01 -5.44 -14.52
N PRO A 48 9.93 -5.99 -13.29
CA PRO A 48 10.66 -7.21 -12.92
C PRO A 48 10.39 -8.39 -13.87
N PHE A 49 9.15 -8.52 -14.36
CA PHE A 49 8.78 -9.55 -15.34
C PHE A 49 9.51 -9.36 -16.67
N ILE A 50 9.46 -8.16 -17.24
CA ILE A 50 10.09 -7.84 -18.54
C ILE A 50 11.60 -8.06 -18.50
N VAL A 51 12.26 -7.70 -17.40
CA VAL A 51 13.73 -7.85 -17.27
C VAL A 51 14.16 -9.24 -16.79
N GLY A 52 13.24 -10.21 -16.72
CA GLY A 52 13.54 -11.59 -16.33
C GLY A 52 14.04 -11.76 -14.89
N LYS A 53 13.60 -10.88 -13.97
CA LYS A 53 14.02 -10.89 -12.55
C LYS A 53 13.02 -11.56 -11.61
N ILE A 54 11.88 -12.06 -12.10
CA ILE A 54 10.91 -12.79 -11.29
C ILE A 54 11.29 -14.27 -11.24
N THR A 55 11.34 -14.83 -10.03
CA THR A 55 11.33 -16.26 -9.74
C THR A 55 9.98 -16.65 -9.15
N VAL A 56 9.53 -17.84 -9.52
CA VAL A 56 8.31 -18.42 -8.95
C VAL A 56 8.74 -19.42 -7.87
N GLU A 57 8.71 -18.99 -6.61
CA GLU A 57 9.16 -19.81 -5.48
C GLU A 57 8.05 -20.76 -4.98
N THR A 58 6.80 -20.32 -5.08
CA THR A 58 5.63 -21.11 -4.69
C THR A 58 4.53 -21.02 -5.75
N PRO A 59 3.64 -22.04 -5.86
CA PRO A 59 2.52 -21.98 -6.79
C PRO A 59 1.62 -20.78 -6.54
N LEU A 60 1.18 -20.10 -7.61
CA LEU A 60 0.43 -18.85 -7.52
C LEU A 60 -0.89 -18.97 -6.73
N TYR A 61 -1.51 -20.15 -6.70
CA TYR A 61 -2.72 -20.36 -5.90
C TYR A 61 -2.46 -20.20 -4.40
N ILE A 62 -1.23 -20.44 -3.92
CA ILE A 62 -0.84 -20.21 -2.52
C ILE A 62 -0.92 -18.72 -2.20
N ALA A 63 -0.38 -17.85 -3.07
CA ALA A 63 -0.52 -16.40 -2.90
C ALA A 63 -2.00 -15.99 -2.80
N ILE A 64 -2.87 -16.52 -3.67
CA ILE A 64 -4.30 -16.20 -3.64
C ILE A 64 -4.93 -16.60 -2.30
N LEU A 65 -4.61 -17.80 -1.80
CA LEU A 65 -5.09 -18.28 -0.50
C LEU A 65 -4.52 -17.49 0.68
N MET A 66 -3.36 -16.85 0.53
CA MET A 66 -2.72 -16.05 1.58
C MET A 66 -3.25 -14.62 1.70
N ILE A 67 -3.96 -14.10 0.69
CA ILE A 67 -4.50 -12.71 0.73
C ILE A 67 -5.27 -12.42 2.02
N PRO A 68 -6.20 -13.27 2.51
CA PRO A 68 -6.90 -13.00 3.76
C PRO A 68 -5.99 -13.00 4.99
N LEU A 69 -4.98 -13.88 5.03
CA LEU A 69 -4.04 -13.95 6.16
C LEU A 69 -3.14 -12.72 6.22
N MET A 70 -2.84 -12.10 5.07
CA MET A 70 -2.05 -10.87 5.00
C MET A 70 -2.71 -9.65 5.64
N ILE A 71 -3.97 -9.76 6.11
CA ILE A 71 -4.56 -8.77 7.02
C ILE A 71 -3.65 -8.61 8.25
N PHE A 72 -3.13 -9.71 8.80
CA PHE A 72 -2.19 -9.70 9.92
C PHE A 72 -0.75 -9.44 9.49
N GLY A 73 -0.43 -9.67 8.22
CA GLY A 73 0.90 -9.44 7.63
C GLY A 73 1.14 -8.03 7.09
N GLY A 74 0.31 -7.05 7.44
CA GLY A 74 0.48 -5.65 7.03
C GLY A 74 -0.83 -4.91 6.74
N GLY A 75 -1.90 -5.63 6.37
CA GLY A 75 -3.19 -5.00 6.04
C GLY A 75 -3.75 -4.10 7.15
N MET A 76 -3.62 -4.49 8.42
CA MET A 76 -4.09 -3.69 9.58
C MET A 76 -3.32 -2.38 9.82
N GLU A 77 -2.28 -2.10 9.04
CA GLU A 77 -1.57 -0.83 9.08
C GLU A 77 -2.34 0.29 8.36
N GLU A 78 -3.06 -0.03 7.29
CA GLU A 78 -3.72 0.94 6.40
C GLU A 78 -4.76 1.86 7.06
N PRO A 79 -5.52 1.44 8.10
CA PRO A 79 -6.33 2.38 8.87
C PRO A 79 -5.53 3.51 9.52
N GLY A 80 -4.25 3.28 9.85
CA GLY A 80 -3.32 4.30 10.32
C GLY A 80 -2.77 5.13 9.18
N TRP A 81 -2.17 4.47 8.18
CA TRP A 81 -1.48 5.18 7.09
C TRP A 81 -2.43 5.94 6.18
N ARG A 82 -3.46 5.30 5.60
CA ARG A 82 -4.40 5.94 4.66
C ARG A 82 -5.61 6.52 5.36
N GLY A 83 -6.15 5.77 6.32
CA GLY A 83 -7.34 6.18 7.06
C GLY A 83 -7.12 7.44 7.91
N LEU A 84 -5.90 7.67 8.41
CA LEU A 84 -5.59 8.79 9.30
C LEU A 84 -4.44 9.67 8.82
N LEU A 85 -3.20 9.16 8.74
CA LEU A 85 -2.03 10.00 8.55
C LEU A 85 -2.06 10.73 7.20
N GLU A 86 -2.15 9.99 6.10
CA GLU A 86 -2.23 10.53 4.74
C GLU A 86 -3.42 11.48 4.60
N SER A 87 -4.60 11.07 5.11
CA SER A 87 -5.83 11.85 4.97
C SER A 87 -5.81 13.17 5.74
N GLU A 88 -5.05 13.27 6.84
CA GLU A 88 -4.80 14.54 7.54
C GLU A 88 -3.69 15.36 6.88
N LEU A 89 -2.65 14.72 6.34
CA LEU A 89 -1.56 15.39 5.62
C LEU A 89 -2.06 16.07 4.35
N GLU A 90 -2.93 15.42 3.58
CA GLU A 90 -3.50 15.99 2.35
C GLU A 90 -4.41 17.21 2.56
N LYS A 91 -4.83 17.48 3.81
CA LYS A 91 -5.54 18.74 4.14
C LYS A 91 -4.60 19.94 4.21
N LYS A 92 -3.30 19.69 4.37
CA LYS A 92 -2.27 20.72 4.59
C LYS A 92 -1.24 20.77 3.47
N PHE A 93 -1.03 19.64 2.79
CA PHE A 93 0.00 19.46 1.77
C PHE A 93 -0.60 18.91 0.48
N PRO A 94 0.00 19.20 -0.68
CA PRO A 94 -0.43 18.58 -1.93
C PRO A 94 -0.17 17.06 -1.91
N PHE A 95 -1.00 16.32 -2.64
CA PHE A 95 -0.96 14.85 -2.75
C PHE A 95 0.45 14.23 -2.83
N PRO A 96 1.37 14.69 -3.71
CA PRO A 96 2.70 14.09 -3.80
C PRO A 96 3.52 14.25 -2.51
N LEU A 97 3.39 15.39 -1.83
CA LEU A 97 4.13 15.66 -0.61
C LEU A 97 3.56 14.85 0.56
N ALA A 98 2.23 14.72 0.65
CA ALA A 98 1.60 13.85 1.65
C ALA A 98 2.06 12.40 1.50
N ALA A 99 2.08 11.88 0.27
CA ALA A 99 2.47 10.50 0.00
C ALA A 99 3.95 10.22 0.33
N ILE A 100 4.83 11.19 0.05
CA ILE A 100 6.26 11.13 0.42
C ILE A 100 6.42 11.12 1.93
N ILE A 101 5.78 12.04 2.65
CA ILE A 101 5.86 12.12 4.12
C ILE A 101 5.37 10.80 4.75
N THR A 102 4.22 10.29 4.30
CA THR A 102 3.68 9.01 4.78
C THR A 102 4.66 7.87 4.51
N SER A 103 5.25 7.79 3.32
CA SER A 103 6.24 6.75 3.01
C SER A 103 7.49 6.84 3.88
N GLY A 104 7.94 8.05 4.23
CA GLY A 104 9.08 8.24 5.14
C GLY A 104 8.80 7.67 6.54
N PHE A 105 7.64 7.99 7.11
CA PHE A 105 7.21 7.38 8.38
C PHE A 105 7.03 5.88 8.27
N TRP A 106 6.52 5.40 7.13
CA TRP A 106 6.31 3.97 6.89
C TRP A 106 7.64 3.21 6.74
N SER A 107 8.67 3.81 6.14
CA SER A 107 10.03 3.24 6.11
C SER A 107 10.64 3.17 7.50
N ILE A 108 10.50 4.22 8.32
CA ILE A 108 10.98 4.24 9.71
C ILE A 108 10.26 3.16 10.54
N TRP A 109 8.95 3.00 10.34
CA TRP A 109 8.16 1.95 11.00
C TRP A 109 8.73 0.54 10.76
N HIS A 110 9.27 0.28 9.56
CA HIS A 110 9.88 -1.00 9.22
C HIS A 110 11.34 -1.14 9.64
N PHE A 111 12.03 -0.04 9.99
CA PHE A 111 13.46 -0.04 10.25
C PHE A 111 13.91 -1.07 11.31
N PRO A 112 13.20 -1.29 12.43
CA PRO A 112 13.58 -2.32 13.40
C PRO A 112 13.63 -3.75 12.82
N LEU A 113 12.79 -4.06 11.83
CA LEU A 113 12.70 -5.41 11.26
C LEU A 113 13.99 -5.83 10.55
N PHE A 114 14.80 -4.88 10.08
CA PHE A 114 16.09 -5.15 9.43
C PHE A 114 17.14 -5.71 10.39
N PHE A 115 16.91 -5.62 11.71
CA PHE A 115 17.79 -6.15 12.74
C PHE A 115 17.27 -7.44 13.39
N ILE A 116 16.09 -7.93 12.98
CA ILE A 116 15.48 -9.14 13.52
C ILE A 116 15.77 -10.32 12.59
N GLU A 117 16.57 -11.27 13.04
CA GLU A 117 16.88 -12.49 12.28
C GLU A 117 15.59 -13.27 11.97
N GLY A 118 15.47 -13.76 10.73
CA GLY A 118 14.28 -14.47 10.24
C GLY A 118 13.13 -13.57 9.79
N SER A 119 13.23 -12.24 9.93
CA SER A 119 12.28 -11.32 9.30
C SER A 119 12.44 -11.30 7.78
N SER A 120 11.40 -10.89 7.06
CA SER A 120 11.49 -10.72 5.60
C SER A 120 12.40 -9.56 5.18
N GLN A 121 12.76 -8.66 6.10
CA GLN A 121 13.59 -7.49 5.87
C GLN A 121 15.07 -7.70 6.24
N ALA A 122 15.41 -8.73 7.03
CA ALA A 122 16.75 -8.94 7.58
C ALA A 122 17.88 -8.95 6.52
N ASN A 123 17.57 -9.45 5.31
CA ASN A 123 18.53 -9.55 4.21
C ASN A 123 18.25 -8.57 3.06
N VAL A 124 17.43 -7.54 3.30
CA VAL A 124 17.04 -6.55 2.31
C VAL A 124 17.82 -5.26 2.54
N ASN A 125 18.21 -4.57 1.46
CA ASN A 125 18.80 -3.25 1.57
C ASN A 125 17.72 -2.22 1.97
N PHE A 126 17.89 -1.56 3.12
CA PHE A 126 16.91 -0.61 3.65
C PHE A 126 16.59 0.55 2.68
N ILE A 127 17.59 1.07 1.96
CA ILE A 127 17.38 2.16 1.00
C ILE A 127 16.54 1.66 -0.18
N ALA A 128 16.87 0.47 -0.72
CA ALA A 128 16.11 -0.13 -1.82
C ALA A 128 14.66 -0.44 -1.44
N PHE A 129 14.44 -0.92 -0.22
CA PHE A 129 13.12 -1.12 0.35
C PHE A 129 12.36 0.21 0.50
N SER A 130 13.02 1.24 1.02
CA SER A 130 12.42 2.56 1.21
C SER A 130 12.01 3.21 -0.11
N VAL A 131 12.83 3.10 -1.16
CA VAL A 131 12.48 3.60 -2.51
C VAL A 131 11.19 2.96 -3.02
N LEU A 132 11.05 1.64 -2.87
CA LEU A 132 9.83 0.94 -3.27
C LEU A 132 8.62 1.38 -2.46
N LEU A 133 8.77 1.56 -1.15
CA LEU A 133 7.69 2.02 -0.27
C LEU A 133 7.13 3.38 -0.73
N ILE A 134 7.96 4.27 -1.30
CA ILE A 134 7.47 5.52 -1.90
C ILE A 134 6.49 5.20 -3.03
N GLY A 135 6.87 4.34 -3.99
CA GLY A 135 5.98 3.94 -5.09
C GLY A 135 4.68 3.29 -4.63
N MET A 136 4.77 2.36 -3.67
CA MET A 136 3.60 1.74 -3.06
C MET A 136 2.72 2.76 -2.32
N SER A 137 3.33 3.76 -1.67
CA SER A 137 2.60 4.81 -0.96
C SER A 137 1.78 5.68 -1.90
N PHE A 138 2.32 6.05 -3.07
CA PHE A 138 1.59 6.78 -4.09
C PHE A 138 0.38 5.97 -4.62
N ALA A 139 0.58 4.68 -4.91
CA ALA A 139 -0.49 3.79 -5.37
C ALA A 139 -1.62 3.65 -4.33
N GLN A 140 -1.24 3.46 -3.07
CA GLN A 140 -2.19 3.36 -1.96
C GLN A 140 -2.93 4.69 -1.72
N ALA A 141 -2.22 5.82 -1.75
CA ALA A 141 -2.81 7.13 -1.54
C ALA A 141 -3.82 7.48 -2.66
N VAL A 142 -3.50 7.21 -3.94
CA VAL A 142 -4.44 7.50 -5.04
C VAL A 142 -5.65 6.57 -5.02
N LEU A 143 -5.47 5.28 -4.71
CA LEU A 143 -6.57 4.32 -4.54
C LEU A 143 -7.51 4.74 -3.41
N TYR A 144 -6.95 5.12 -2.26
CA TYR A 144 -7.72 5.63 -1.14
C TYR A 144 -8.42 6.93 -1.49
N ASN A 145 -7.75 7.85 -2.21
CA ASN A 145 -8.34 9.12 -2.61
C ASN A 145 -9.52 8.98 -3.54
N TYR A 146 -9.47 8.01 -4.44
CA TYR A 146 -10.57 7.72 -5.34
C TYR A 146 -11.74 7.04 -4.64
N SER A 147 -11.47 5.98 -3.86
CA SER A 147 -12.51 5.14 -3.28
C SER A 147 -13.07 5.67 -1.96
N LYS A 148 -12.25 6.42 -1.19
CA LYS A 148 -12.45 6.75 0.22
C LYS A 148 -12.73 5.52 1.08
N LYS A 149 -12.19 4.36 0.69
CA LYS A 149 -12.34 3.08 1.39
C LYS A 149 -10.98 2.55 1.86
N VAL A 150 -10.80 2.47 3.16
CA VAL A 150 -9.60 1.83 3.76
C VAL A 150 -9.53 0.35 3.40
N SER A 151 -10.67 -0.32 3.25
CA SER A 151 -10.77 -1.73 2.88
C SER A 151 -10.05 -2.09 1.58
N LEU A 152 -10.05 -1.18 0.59
CA LEU A 152 -9.33 -1.39 -0.66
C LEU A 152 -7.82 -1.23 -0.50
N SER A 153 -7.39 -0.31 0.35
CA SER A 153 -5.98 -0.18 0.70
C SER A 153 -5.48 -1.43 1.43
N ILE A 154 -6.28 -1.94 2.38
CA ILE A 154 -6.03 -3.22 3.06
C ILE A 154 -5.87 -4.33 2.00
N LEU A 155 -6.84 -4.46 1.09
CA LEU A 155 -6.82 -5.49 0.06
C LEU A 155 -5.59 -5.38 -0.86
N LEU A 156 -5.24 -4.18 -1.31
CA LEU A 156 -4.07 -3.95 -2.16
C LEU A 156 -2.77 -4.30 -1.43
N HIS A 157 -2.63 -3.90 -0.15
CA HIS A 157 -1.46 -4.24 0.66
C HIS A 157 -1.38 -5.76 0.86
N CYS A 158 -2.48 -6.40 1.26
CA CYS A 158 -2.56 -7.85 1.40
C CYS A 158 -2.16 -8.58 0.11
N ALA A 159 -2.64 -8.10 -1.04
CA ALA A 159 -2.33 -8.69 -2.34
C ALA A 159 -0.85 -8.52 -2.71
N PHE A 160 -0.23 -7.36 -2.43
CA PHE A 160 1.21 -7.21 -2.63
C PHE A 160 2.01 -8.20 -1.79
N ASN A 161 1.71 -8.31 -0.50
CA ASN A 161 2.46 -9.18 0.40
C ASN A 161 2.25 -10.66 0.04
N ALA A 162 1.00 -11.04 -0.29
CA ALA A 162 0.69 -12.40 -0.66
C ALA A 162 1.34 -12.81 -1.99
N LEU A 163 1.29 -11.94 -3.01
CA LEU A 163 1.92 -12.24 -4.31
C LEU A 163 3.45 -12.31 -4.20
N GLN A 164 4.08 -11.54 -3.31
CA GLN A 164 5.52 -11.61 -3.09
C GLN A 164 5.98 -12.94 -2.46
N ILE A 165 5.08 -13.75 -1.90
CA ILE A 165 5.41 -15.11 -1.45
C ILE A 165 5.63 -16.05 -2.64
N SER A 166 4.90 -15.84 -3.74
CA SER A 166 5.00 -16.68 -4.94
C SER A 166 5.90 -16.07 -5.99
N LEU A 167 5.81 -14.77 -6.22
CA LEU A 167 6.52 -14.00 -7.22
C LEU A 167 7.59 -13.16 -6.55
N VAL A 168 8.72 -13.79 -6.21
CA VAL A 168 9.87 -13.09 -5.66
C VAL A 168 10.64 -12.51 -6.83
N PHE A 169 11.11 -11.26 -6.73
CA PHE A 169 12.06 -10.77 -7.73
C PHE A 169 13.39 -10.40 -7.11
N LYS A 170 14.47 -10.72 -7.85
CA LYS A 170 15.84 -10.57 -7.37
C LYS A 170 16.14 -9.12 -7.00
N GLU A 171 16.57 -8.93 -5.75
CA GLU A 171 16.81 -7.63 -5.15
C GLU A 171 17.94 -6.88 -5.86
N THR A 172 17.58 -5.80 -6.55
CA THR A 172 18.54 -4.77 -6.97
C THR A 172 17.90 -3.41 -6.79
N ILE A 173 18.67 -2.43 -6.30
CA ILE A 173 18.22 -1.04 -6.12
C ILE A 173 17.60 -0.48 -7.41
N ILE A 174 18.20 -0.82 -8.56
CA ILE A 174 17.74 -0.41 -9.88
C ILE A 174 16.31 -0.89 -10.15
N THR A 175 16.01 -2.16 -9.90
CA THR A 175 14.64 -2.70 -10.08
C THR A 175 13.64 -1.97 -9.19
N ARG A 176 13.99 -1.72 -7.92
CA ARG A 176 13.12 -1.02 -6.97
C ARG A 176 12.86 0.43 -7.40
N ILE A 177 13.87 1.12 -7.94
CA ILE A 177 13.72 2.46 -8.54
C ILE A 177 12.73 2.43 -9.71
N TYR A 178 12.93 1.54 -10.69
CA TYR A 178 12.02 1.49 -11.85
C TYR A 178 10.58 1.18 -11.47
N VAL A 179 10.36 0.20 -10.58
CA VAL A 179 9.02 -0.12 -10.07
C VAL A 179 8.42 1.09 -9.36
N ALA A 180 9.16 1.74 -8.47
CA ALA A 180 8.69 2.93 -7.76
C ALA A 180 8.34 4.06 -8.71
N THR A 181 9.21 4.36 -9.69
CA THR A 181 8.97 5.41 -10.69
C THR A 181 7.72 5.15 -11.51
N ILE A 182 7.52 3.92 -11.99
CA ILE A 182 6.31 3.54 -12.74
C ILE A 182 5.07 3.77 -11.86
N MET A 183 5.08 3.29 -10.61
CA MET A 183 3.95 3.45 -9.71
C MET A 183 3.67 4.92 -9.38
N ILE A 184 4.71 5.75 -9.18
CA ILE A 184 4.57 7.19 -8.91
C ILE A 184 3.96 7.89 -10.13
N ILE A 185 4.51 7.70 -11.32
CA ILE A 185 4.02 8.35 -12.55
C ILE A 185 2.57 7.95 -12.83
N SER A 186 2.25 6.65 -12.76
CA SER A 186 0.89 6.18 -12.94
C SER A 186 -0.06 6.76 -11.90
N SER A 187 0.35 6.85 -10.64
CA SER A 187 -0.47 7.42 -9.57
C SER A 187 -0.72 8.92 -9.77
N LEU A 188 0.28 9.69 -10.20
CA LEU A 188 0.13 11.11 -10.53
C LEU A 188 -0.82 11.30 -11.72
N LEU A 189 -0.68 10.49 -12.76
CA LEU A 189 -1.57 10.51 -13.92
C LEU A 189 -3.01 10.18 -13.50
N ILE A 190 -3.22 9.10 -12.75
CA ILE A 190 -4.54 8.69 -12.27
C ILE A 190 -5.15 9.77 -11.38
N HIS A 191 -4.37 10.35 -10.46
CA HIS A 191 -4.83 11.43 -9.59
C HIS A 191 -5.30 12.65 -10.40
N THR A 192 -4.55 13.07 -11.42
CA THR A 192 -4.92 14.21 -12.27
C THR A 192 -6.14 13.92 -13.14
N LEU A 193 -6.26 12.72 -13.71
CA LEU A 193 -7.41 12.31 -14.54
C LEU A 193 -8.70 12.19 -13.72
N LEU A 194 -8.62 11.61 -12.53
CA LEU A 194 -9.79 11.40 -11.68
C LEU A 194 -10.24 12.70 -11.00
N LYS A 195 -9.32 13.62 -10.69
CA LYS A 195 -9.67 14.95 -10.15
C LYS A 195 -10.52 15.79 -11.11
N LYS A 196 -10.26 15.67 -12.43
CA LYS A 196 -11.04 16.37 -13.47
C LYS A 196 -12.48 15.87 -13.62
N LYS A 197 -12.84 14.72 -13.03
CA LYS A 197 -14.19 14.13 -13.14
C LYS A 197 -15.17 14.66 -12.07
N TYR A 198 -14.68 15.45 -11.11
CA TYR A 198 -15.44 15.93 -9.95
C TYR A 198 -15.33 17.46 -9.74
N LEU A 199 -14.82 18.18 -10.74
CA LEU A 199 -14.87 19.64 -10.89
C LEU A 199 -15.66 19.95 -12.17
#